data_AF-R7L8P4-F1
#
_entry.id   AF-R7L8P4-F1
#
_cell.length_a   1.000
_cell.length_b   1.000
_cell.length_c   1.000
_cell.angle_alpha   90.00
_cell.angle_beta   90.00
_cell.angle_gamma   90.00
#
_symmetry.space_group_name_H-M   'P 1'
#
loop_
_entity.id
_entity.type
_entity.pdbx_description
1 polymer ?
#
loop_
_entity_poly.entity_id
_entity_poly.type
_entity_poly.pdbx_seq_one_letter_code
_entity_poly.pdbx_strand_id
1 'polypeptide(L)'
;MNPENFTSEDEAVLRDALKRCSEQTIEKAVEFRKTGNPELVGPVVMGIIERFLEPEKRDALKSAPDSAKMIEDLGLDSLTMVEIVLAVEDAVGMSIDNDDIQKLKTLGDIKNYIKEKVSK
;
A
#
# COMPACT_ATOMS: atom_id res chain seq x y z
N MET A 1 -20.13 6.81 -2.99
CA MET A 1 -19.32 6.28 -1.87
C MET A 1 -19.81 6.98 -0.61
N ASN A 2 -20.33 6.25 0.37
CA ASN A 2 -20.81 6.83 1.63
C ASN A 2 -19.61 7.16 2.53
N PRO A 3 -19.44 8.42 2.98
CA PRO A 3 -18.39 8.79 3.94
C PRO A 3 -18.74 8.44 5.41
N GLU A 4 -19.45 7.35 5.65
CA GLU A 4 -19.84 6.85 6.98
C GLU A 4 -19.31 5.41 7.05
N ASN A 5 -18.35 4.97 7.87
CA ASN A 5 -17.94 5.28 9.23
C ASN A 5 -16.50 4.74 9.38
N PHE A 6 -15.45 5.57 9.28
CA PHE A 6 -14.14 5.14 9.80
C PHE A 6 -14.16 5.40 11.31
N THR A 7 -14.54 4.39 12.08
CA THR A 7 -14.70 4.51 13.54
C THR A 7 -13.36 4.40 14.25
N SER A 8 -13.34 4.72 15.55
CA SER A 8 -12.17 4.48 16.41
C SER A 8 -11.78 3.00 16.46
N GLU A 9 -12.74 2.08 16.27
CA GLU A 9 -12.49 0.63 16.18
C GLU A 9 -11.79 0.28 14.86
N ASP A 10 -12.26 0.80 13.72
CA ASP A 10 -11.60 0.62 12.42
C ASP A 10 -10.16 1.17 12.44
N GLU A 11 -9.96 2.32 13.10
CA GLU A 11 -8.63 2.88 13.30
C GLU A 11 -7.74 1.94 14.12
N ALA A 12 -8.24 1.38 15.22
CA ALA A 12 -7.48 0.45 16.06
C ALA A 12 -7.09 -0.82 15.29
N VAL A 13 -8.01 -1.38 14.50
CA VAL A 13 -7.76 -2.55 13.65
C VAL A 13 -6.70 -2.24 12.61
N LEU A 14 -6.82 -1.11 11.90
CA LEU A 14 -5.85 -0.68 10.91
C LEU A 14 -4.46 -0.46 11.52
N ARG A 15 -4.40 0.19 12.68
CA ARG A 15 -3.14 0.40 13.42
C ARG A 15 -2.52 -0.93 13.84
N ASP A 16 -3.31 -1.92 14.27
CA ASP A 16 -2.80 -3.25 14.60
C ASP A 16 -2.31 -4.00 13.35
N ALA A 17 -3.04 -3.94 12.24
CA ALA A 17 -2.64 -4.54 10.97
C ALA A 17 -1.31 -3.97 10.47
N LEU A 18 -1.15 -2.65 10.59
CA LEU A 18 0.04 -1.89 10.18
C LEU A 18 1.09 -1.75 11.29
N LYS A 19 0.95 -2.38 12.46
CA LYS A 19 1.89 -2.22 13.60
C LYS A 19 3.34 -2.61 13.33
N ARG A 20 3.58 -3.38 12.26
CA ARG A 20 4.94 -3.73 11.80
C ARG A 20 5.48 -2.77 10.74
N CYS A 21 4.70 -1.78 10.32
CA CYS A 21 5.12 -0.70 9.43
C CYS A 21 5.67 0.48 10.27
N SER A 22 6.29 1.45 9.61
CA SER A 22 6.70 2.71 10.26
C SER A 22 5.48 3.51 10.75
N GLU A 23 5.65 4.27 11.84
CA GLU A 23 4.61 5.18 12.37
C GLU A 23 4.04 6.10 11.28
N GLN A 24 4.89 6.62 10.39
CA GLN A 24 4.46 7.46 9.28
C GLN A 24 3.48 6.75 8.33
N THR A 25 3.67 5.45 8.09
CA THR A 25 2.77 4.65 7.24
C THR A 25 1.41 4.50 7.90
N ILE A 26 1.41 4.22 9.21
CA ILE A 26 0.20 4.05 10.00
C ILE A 26 -0.59 5.35 10.02
N GLU A 27 0.06 6.47 10.33
CA GLU A 27 -0.58 7.78 10.37
C GLU A 27 -1.19 8.16 9.03
N LYS A 28 -0.45 7.96 7.93
CA LYS A 28 -0.96 8.27 6.59
C LYS A 28 -2.10 7.35 6.15
N ALA A 29 -2.09 6.08 6.52
CA ALA A 29 -3.20 5.17 6.23
C ALA A 29 -4.45 5.55 7.04
N VAL A 30 -4.29 5.89 8.32
CA VAL A 30 -5.38 6.37 9.17
C VAL A 30 -5.94 7.70 8.63
N GLU A 31 -5.07 8.64 8.28
CA GLU A 31 -5.48 9.92 7.71
C GLU A 31 -6.15 9.76 6.36
N PHE A 32 -5.67 8.83 5.53
CA PHE A 32 -6.30 8.44 4.28
C PHE A 32 -7.73 7.94 4.51
N ARG A 33 -7.96 7.06 5.47
CA ARG A 33 -9.30 6.52 5.77
C ARG A 33 -10.25 7.58 6.35
N LYS A 34 -9.71 8.59 7.03
CA LYS A 34 -10.47 9.74 7.56
C LYS A 34 -10.80 10.78 6.51
N THR A 35 -9.86 11.09 5.61
CA THR A 35 -9.95 12.23 4.69
C THR A 35 -10.29 11.83 3.26
N GLY A 36 -10.05 10.58 2.90
CA GLY A 36 -10.12 10.09 1.52
C GLY A 36 -9.04 10.68 0.60
N ASN A 37 -7.96 11.28 1.13
CA ASN A 37 -6.99 12.00 0.31
C ASN A 37 -6.09 11.03 -0.50
N PRO A 38 -6.19 11.00 -1.86
CA PRO A 38 -5.41 10.10 -2.70
C PRO A 38 -3.89 10.39 -2.67
N GLU A 39 -3.45 11.55 -2.20
CA GLU A 39 -2.02 11.86 -2.06
C GLU A 39 -1.32 11.03 -0.98
N LEU A 40 -2.09 10.52 0.00
CA LEU A 40 -1.57 9.69 1.08
C LEU A 40 -1.34 8.23 0.64
N VAL A 41 -1.93 7.79 -0.47
CA VAL A 41 -1.80 6.43 -1.00
C VAL A 41 -0.34 6.08 -1.29
N GLY A 42 0.40 6.96 -1.97
CA GLY A 42 1.78 6.70 -2.37
C GLY A 42 2.67 6.34 -1.17
N PRO A 43 2.71 7.18 -0.12
CA PRO A 43 3.42 6.87 1.12
C PRO A 43 2.94 5.60 1.84
N VAL A 44 1.64 5.33 1.86
CA VAL A 44 1.08 4.11 2.49
C VAL A 44 1.57 2.86 1.76
N VAL A 45 1.47 2.84 0.43
CA VAL A 45 1.98 1.75 -0.41
C VAL A 45 3.47 1.55 -0.20
N MET A 46 4.27 2.62 -0.26
CA MET A 46 5.72 2.52 -0.02
C MET A 46 6.05 1.93 1.35
N GLY A 47 5.35 2.37 2.39
CA GLY A 47 5.57 1.87 3.75
C GLY A 47 5.17 0.41 3.94
N ILE A 48 4.14 -0.06 3.23
CA ILE A 48 3.75 -1.47 3.24
C ILE A 48 4.80 -2.30 2.50
N ILE A 49 5.24 -1.88 1.31
CA ILE A 49 6.29 -2.58 0.56
C ILE A 49 7.58 -2.65 1.39
N GLU A 50 7.97 -1.56 2.07
CA GLU A 50 9.16 -1.51 2.93
C GLU A 50 9.14 -2.55 4.06
N ARG A 51 7.94 -2.91 4.57
CA ARG A 51 7.78 -3.95 5.59
C ARG A 51 8.08 -5.36 5.06
N PHE A 52 7.78 -5.63 3.80
CA PHE A 52 8.05 -6.92 3.16
C PHE A 52 9.45 -7.01 2.53
N LEU A 53 10.14 -5.87 2.42
CA LEU A 53 11.53 -5.82 1.96
C LEU A 53 12.53 -6.00 3.09
N GLU A 54 13.64 -6.65 2.73
CA GLU A 54 14.82 -6.74 3.57
C GLU A 54 15.43 -5.35 3.84
N PRO A 55 16.01 -5.11 5.03
CA PRO A 55 16.53 -3.81 5.42
C PRO A 55 17.55 -3.21 4.44
N GLU A 56 18.33 -4.04 3.75
CA GLU A 56 19.27 -3.63 2.71
C GLU A 56 18.60 -3.09 1.44
N LYS A 57 17.39 -3.56 1.10
CA LYS A 57 16.66 -3.13 -0.10
C LYS A 57 15.74 -1.94 0.16
N ARG A 58 15.57 -1.51 1.41
CA ARG A 58 14.74 -0.35 1.76
C ARG A 58 15.28 0.95 1.17
N ASP A 59 16.61 1.10 1.12
CA ASP A 59 17.24 2.26 0.49
C ASP A 59 17.03 2.24 -1.02
N ALA A 60 17.14 1.06 -1.65
CA ALA A 60 16.84 0.87 -3.06
C ALA A 60 15.38 1.21 -3.39
N LEU A 61 14.41 0.82 -2.54
CA LEU A 61 13.00 1.19 -2.71
C LEU A 61 12.80 2.71 -2.70
N LYS A 62 13.45 3.44 -1.79
CA LYS A 62 13.32 4.91 -1.68
C LYS A 62 13.84 5.63 -2.92
N SER A 63 14.84 5.06 -3.57
CA SER A 63 15.40 5.58 -4.83
C SER A 63 14.82 4.89 -6.07
N ALA A 64 13.90 3.94 -5.92
CA ALA A 64 13.37 3.16 -7.03
C ALA A 64 12.46 4.03 -7.91
N PRO A 65 12.65 4.02 -9.24
CA PRO A 65 11.73 4.68 -10.15
C PRO A 65 10.38 3.95 -10.18
N ASP A 66 9.34 4.63 -10.67
CA ASP A 66 8.02 4.02 -10.86
C ASP A 66 8.06 2.80 -11.79
N SER A 67 9.01 2.75 -12.72
CA SER A 67 9.23 1.63 -13.62
C SER A 67 9.92 0.43 -12.97
N ALA A 68 10.36 0.54 -11.72
CA ALA A 68 11.04 -0.56 -11.02
C ALA A 68 10.09 -1.73 -10.84
N LYS A 69 10.53 -2.91 -11.30
CA LYS A 69 9.78 -4.15 -11.18
C LYS A 69 10.00 -4.74 -9.80
N MET A 70 8.92 -5.05 -9.12
CA MET A 70 8.99 -5.48 -7.73
C MET A 70 9.69 -6.84 -7.56
N ILE A 71 9.45 -7.76 -8.49
CA ILE A 71 10.09 -9.08 -8.47
C ILE A 71 11.53 -9.01 -8.98
N GLU A 72 11.77 -8.37 -10.13
CA GLU A 72 13.09 -8.39 -10.78
C GLU A 72 14.09 -7.40 -10.13
N ASP A 73 13.66 -6.17 -9.81
CA ASP A 73 14.55 -5.13 -9.27
C ASP A 73 14.63 -5.15 -7.74
N LEU A 74 13.50 -5.38 -7.06
CA LEU A 74 13.48 -5.44 -5.59
C LEU A 74 13.64 -6.88 -5.07
N GLY A 75 13.67 -7.89 -5.95
CA GLY A 75 13.83 -9.29 -5.56
C GLY A 75 12.73 -9.77 -4.61
N LEU A 76 11.49 -9.34 -4.83
CA LEU A 76 10.32 -9.84 -4.12
C LEU A 76 9.80 -11.11 -4.77
N ASP A 77 9.18 -11.99 -3.98
CA ASP A 77 8.52 -13.17 -4.50
C ASP A 77 7.10 -12.87 -4.99
N SER A 78 6.59 -13.71 -5.90
CA SER A 78 5.21 -13.62 -6.39
C SER A 78 4.18 -13.78 -5.28
N LEU A 79 4.48 -14.59 -4.25
CA LEU A 79 3.64 -14.71 -3.06
C LEU A 79 3.65 -13.40 -2.25
N THR A 80 4.83 -12.81 -2.06
CA THR A 80 4.98 -11.53 -1.34
C THR A 80 4.25 -10.41 -2.06
N MET A 81 4.21 -10.41 -3.40
CA MET A 81 3.41 -9.47 -4.17
C MET A 81 1.92 -9.54 -3.80
N VAL A 82 1.37 -10.75 -3.67
CA VAL A 82 -0.04 -10.95 -3.26
C VAL A 82 -0.25 -10.44 -1.84
N GLU A 83 0.67 -10.73 -0.91
CA GLU A 83 0.59 -10.25 0.48
C GLU A 83 0.67 -8.72 0.58
N ILE A 84 1.54 -8.09 -0.22
CA ILE A 84 1.63 -6.63 -0.30
C ILE A 84 0.31 -6.06 -0.75
N VAL A 85 -0.27 -6.57 -1.85
CA VAL A 85 -1.51 -6.04 -2.39
C VAL A 85 -2.66 -6.19 -1.40
N LEU A 86 -2.79 -7.36 -0.75
CA LEU A 86 -3.77 -7.59 0.31
C LEU A 86 -3.60 -6.62 1.50
N ALA A 87 -2.35 -6.37 1.92
CA ALA A 87 -2.08 -5.42 3.01
C ALA A 87 -2.41 -3.98 2.60
N VAL A 88 -2.18 -3.63 1.34
CA VAL A 88 -2.56 -2.31 0.82
C VAL A 88 -4.07 -2.17 0.70
N GLU A 89 -4.77 -3.20 0.21
CA GLU A 89 -6.23 -3.28 0.16
C GLU A 89 -6.87 -3.03 1.52
N ASP A 90 -6.37 -3.69 2.55
CA ASP A 90 -6.82 -3.50 3.94
C ASP A 90 -6.53 -2.06 4.42
N ALA A 91 -5.34 -1.54 4.10
CA ALA A 91 -4.93 -0.21 4.53
C ALA A 91 -5.78 0.93 3.95
N VAL A 92 -6.14 0.83 2.67
CA VAL A 92 -7.03 1.80 2.01
C VAL A 92 -8.50 1.42 2.12
N GLY A 93 -8.79 0.20 2.57
CA GLY A 93 -10.11 -0.42 2.65
C GLY A 93 -10.83 -0.49 1.31
N MET A 94 -10.12 -0.96 0.29
CA MET A 94 -10.66 -1.28 -1.02
C MET A 94 -10.47 -2.76 -1.33
N SER A 95 -11.10 -3.24 -2.40
CA SER A 95 -10.83 -4.57 -2.94
C SER A 95 -10.32 -4.46 -4.38
N ILE A 96 -9.33 -5.28 -4.70
CA ILE A 96 -8.61 -5.38 -5.96
C ILE A 96 -8.85 -6.78 -6.52
N ASP A 97 -9.34 -6.85 -7.76
CA ASP A 97 -9.57 -8.13 -8.42
C ASP A 97 -8.25 -8.85 -8.70
N ASN A 98 -8.25 -10.17 -8.54
CA ASN A 98 -7.07 -11.01 -8.79
C ASN A 98 -6.46 -10.79 -10.20
N ASP A 99 -7.29 -10.57 -11.22
CA ASP A 99 -6.83 -10.28 -12.58
C ASP A 99 -6.02 -8.98 -12.66
N ASP A 100 -6.40 -7.97 -11.88
CA ASP A 100 -5.66 -6.71 -11.80
C ASP A 100 -4.37 -6.88 -11.00
N ILE A 101 -4.37 -7.66 -9.91
CA ILE A 101 -3.14 -8.00 -9.15
C ILE A 101 -2.08 -8.57 -10.10
N GLN A 102 -2.45 -9.44 -11.04
CA GLN A 102 -1.49 -10.01 -12.01
C GLN A 102 -0.90 -8.99 -12.99
N LYS A 103 -1.56 -7.83 -13.17
CA LYS A 103 -1.08 -6.73 -14.01
C LYS A 103 -0.12 -5.80 -13.25
N LEU A 104 -0.20 -5.76 -11.92
CA LEU A 104 0.65 -4.94 -11.07
C LEU A 104 2.06 -5.52 -11.00
N LYS A 105 2.96 -5.04 -11.87
CA LYS A 105 4.35 -5.55 -11.94
C LYS A 105 5.37 -4.55 -11.40
N THR A 106 5.05 -3.27 -11.51
CA THR A 106 5.95 -2.19 -11.09
C THR A 106 5.42 -1.42 -9.89
N LEU A 107 6.32 -0.72 -9.20
CA LEU A 107 5.96 0.17 -8.10
C LEU A 107 4.97 1.26 -8.54
N GLY A 108 5.13 1.78 -9.76
CA GLY A 108 4.24 2.76 -10.37
C GLY A 108 2.84 2.19 -10.61
N ASP A 109 2.74 0.94 -11.07
CA ASP A 109 1.46 0.30 -11.33
C ASP A 109 0.59 0.25 -10.07
N ILE A 110 1.14 -0.21 -8.94
CA ILE A 110 0.38 -0.29 -7.67
C ILE A 110 -0.08 1.10 -7.22
N LYS A 111 0.85 2.07 -7.20
CA LYS A 111 0.54 3.43 -6.74
C LYS A 111 -0.54 4.08 -7.61
N ASN A 112 -0.41 3.98 -8.92
CA ASN A 112 -1.36 4.58 -9.85
C ASN A 112 -2.70 3.87 -9.81
N TYR A 113 -2.72 2.54 -9.80
CA TYR A 113 -3.95 1.76 -9.76
C TYR A 113 -4.81 2.15 -8.56
N ILE A 114 -4.20 2.24 -7.37
CA ILE A 114 -4.94 2.60 -6.15
C ILE A 114 -5.33 4.06 -6.15
N LYS A 115 -4.43 4.95 -6.58
CA LYS A 115 -4.75 6.37 -6.71
C LYS A 115 -5.94 6.61 -7.63
N GLU A 116 -6.02 5.90 -8.76
CA GLU A 116 -7.14 5.98 -9.71
C GLU A 116 -8.44 5.42 -9.13
N LYS A 117 -8.36 4.34 -8.35
CA LYS A 117 -9.53 3.73 -7.70
C LYS A 117 -10.11 4.60 -6.59
N VAL A 118 -9.27 5.35 -5.89
CA VAL A 118 -9.69 6.26 -4.82
C VAL A 118 -10.16 7.61 -5.39
N SER A 119 -9.57 8.08 -6.49
CA SER A 119 -9.93 9.37 -7.09
C SER A 119 -11.22 9.33 -7.93
N LYS A 120 -11.95 8.21 -7.95
CA LYS A 120 -13.17 7.98 -8.72
C LYS A 120 -14.38 7.84 -7.81
#